data_AF-A0A7U9MQZ3-F1
#
_entry.id   AF-A0A7U9MQZ3-F1
#
_cell.length_a   1.000
_cell.length_b   1.000
_cell.length_c   1.000
_cell.angle_alpha   90.00
_cell.angle_beta   90.00
_cell.angle_gamma   90.00
#
_symmetry.space_group_name_H-M   'P 1'
#
loop_
_entity.id
_entity.type
_entity.pdbx_description
1 polymer ?
#
loop_
_entity_poly.entity_id
_entity_poly.type
_entity_poly.pdbx_seq_one_letter_code
_entity_poly.pdbx_strand_id
1 'polypeptide(L)'
;MYATEKELRILRQFISPKHMEGLKKWKCYSEDEILAAEKRLHVKLPSPIRDIYRHMADLLVTSGYLRPLELLHWEGRYLGFFLAPGEGDIIGIKKGSSSGDLYAWEENDPKDIAWEYEDELADACEEGDEEGKQKAVAAYQKYWKKLNIPLIHAPLNIHKLEHEPRFNHALDAYGLFLVIHAIREWEEMSWHEHADDRTCLFSDFFPAKFSMEYFQKIADRIKDDFKPLSDHLELTSLGDFPLQMAYVHKNQEALLVLGQEPVCFMVLTKTDAKGDLLEKLQEQTGLAFHVGF
;
A
#
# COMPACT_ATOMS: atom_id res chain seq x y z
N MET A 1 11.19 -3.76 13.73
CA MET A 1 10.18 -4.21 12.75
C MET A 1 9.04 -4.83 13.52
N TYR A 2 7.84 -4.30 13.34
CA TYR A 2 6.63 -4.70 14.05
C TYR A 2 5.75 -5.55 13.15
N ALA A 3 4.91 -6.40 13.75
CA ALA A 3 3.80 -6.99 13.01
C ALA A 3 2.77 -5.88 12.73
N THR A 4 2.15 -5.90 11.55
CA THR A 4 1.19 -4.86 11.10
C THR A 4 -0.21 -5.42 10.89
N GLU A 5 -0.45 -6.70 11.24
CA GLU A 5 -1.77 -7.35 11.10
C GLU A 5 -2.92 -6.50 11.67
N LYS A 6 -2.74 -5.90 12.85
CA LYS A 6 -3.80 -5.11 13.51
C LYS A 6 -4.20 -3.91 12.65
N GLU A 7 -3.23 -3.13 12.20
CA GLU A 7 -3.41 -1.94 11.38
C GLU A 7 -4.04 -2.30 10.04
N LEU A 8 -3.54 -3.35 9.38
CA LEU A 8 -4.07 -3.83 8.10
C LEU A 8 -5.52 -4.30 8.22
N ARG A 9 -5.88 -5.01 9.30
CA ARG A 9 -7.27 -5.43 9.56
C ARG A 9 -8.20 -4.27 9.85
N ILE A 10 -7.71 -3.16 10.39
CA ILE A 10 -8.49 -1.93 10.53
C ILE A 10 -8.72 -1.31 9.16
N LEU A 11 -7.65 -1.08 8.39
CA LEU A 11 -7.72 -0.49 7.05
C LEU A 11 -8.64 -1.29 6.11
N ARG A 12 -8.59 -2.63 6.18
CA ARG A 12 -9.44 -3.52 5.39
C ARG A 12 -10.94 -3.24 5.54
N GLN A 13 -11.37 -2.77 6.70
CA GLN A 13 -12.79 -2.48 6.96
C GLN A 13 -13.28 -1.20 6.30
N PHE A 14 -12.37 -0.38 5.75
CA PHE A 14 -12.66 0.88 5.07
C PHE A 14 -12.47 0.79 3.56
N ILE A 15 -12.15 -0.39 3.01
CA ILE A 15 -12.20 -0.60 1.56
C ILE A 15 -13.67 -0.65 1.15
N SER A 16 -14.05 0.23 0.21
CA SER A 16 -15.42 0.29 -0.29
C SER A 16 -15.85 -1.07 -0.86
N PRO A 17 -17.08 -1.56 -0.55
CA PRO A 17 -17.62 -2.78 -1.15
C PRO A 17 -17.62 -2.77 -2.69
N LYS A 18 -17.64 -1.58 -3.30
CA LYS A 18 -17.58 -1.42 -4.76
C LYS A 18 -16.20 -1.77 -5.30
N HIS A 19 -15.14 -1.31 -4.64
CA HIS A 19 -13.77 -1.68 -5.01
C HIS A 19 -13.50 -3.16 -4.81
N MET A 20 -14.13 -3.77 -3.80
CA MET A 20 -14.01 -5.21 -3.54
C MET A 20 -14.43 -6.08 -4.74
N GLU A 21 -15.24 -5.57 -5.67
CA GLU A 21 -15.52 -6.28 -6.93
C GLU A 21 -14.32 -6.27 -7.88
N GLY A 22 -13.64 -5.13 -8.02
CA GLY A 22 -12.39 -5.01 -8.78
C GLY A 22 -11.26 -5.85 -8.19
N LEU A 23 -11.28 -6.06 -6.86
CA LEU A 23 -10.32 -6.92 -6.18
C LEU A 23 -10.53 -8.42 -6.44
N LYS A 24 -11.64 -8.86 -7.04
CA LYS A 24 -11.95 -10.30 -7.26
C LYS A 24 -10.92 -11.01 -8.14
N LYS A 25 -10.15 -10.27 -8.96
CA LYS A 25 -9.09 -10.82 -9.81
C LYS A 25 -7.99 -11.48 -8.98
N TRP A 26 -7.70 -10.92 -7.81
CA TRP A 26 -6.66 -11.39 -6.91
C TRP A 26 -7.26 -11.82 -5.58
N LYS A 27 -6.49 -12.60 -4.81
CA LYS A 27 -6.88 -12.99 -3.46
C LYS A 27 -5.75 -12.73 -2.49
N CYS A 28 -6.11 -12.50 -1.24
CA CYS A 28 -5.14 -12.61 -0.16
C CYS A 28 -4.67 -14.07 -0.01
N TYR A 29 -3.42 -14.23 0.41
CA TYR A 29 -2.77 -15.53 0.49
C TYR A 29 -2.96 -16.19 1.84
N SER A 30 -3.06 -17.52 1.83
CA SER A 30 -3.04 -18.36 3.01
C SER A 30 -1.61 -18.53 3.55
N GLU A 31 -1.53 -18.97 4.82
CA GLU A 31 -0.24 -19.34 5.43
C GLU A 31 0.49 -20.43 4.64
N ASP A 32 -0.24 -21.41 4.09
CA ASP A 32 0.35 -22.50 3.31
C ASP A 32 0.95 -22.00 1.99
N GLU A 33 0.29 -21.07 1.30
CA GLU A 33 0.81 -20.43 0.08
C GLU A 33 2.08 -19.62 0.38
N ILE A 34 2.09 -18.87 1.49
CA ILE A 34 3.27 -18.13 1.96
C ILE A 34 4.43 -19.10 2.27
N LEU A 35 4.18 -20.17 3.01
CA LEU A 35 5.19 -21.18 3.34
C LEU A 35 5.74 -21.87 2.08
N ALA A 36 4.90 -22.12 1.08
CA ALA A 36 5.31 -22.67 -0.20
C ALA A 36 6.24 -21.70 -0.96
N ALA A 37 5.91 -20.41 -0.98
CA ALA A 37 6.73 -19.37 -1.58
C ALA A 37 8.07 -19.20 -0.84
N GLU A 38 8.07 -19.18 0.49
CA GLU A 38 9.29 -19.15 1.31
C GLU A 38 10.21 -20.33 1.04
N LYS A 39 9.64 -21.53 0.91
CA LYS A 39 10.39 -22.75 0.55
C LYS A 39 11.01 -22.62 -0.84
N ARG A 40 10.27 -22.08 -1.81
CA ARG A 40 10.74 -21.82 -3.19
C ARG A 40 11.86 -20.77 -3.22
N LEU A 41 11.73 -19.69 -2.44
CA LEU A 41 12.68 -18.58 -2.37
C LEU A 41 13.88 -18.87 -1.46
N HIS A 42 13.84 -19.96 -0.69
CA HIS A 42 14.84 -20.32 0.32
C HIS A 42 15.09 -19.21 1.35
N VAL A 43 14.03 -18.51 1.76
CA VAL A 43 14.06 -17.44 2.77
C VAL A 43 12.73 -17.39 3.50
N LYS A 44 12.75 -17.00 4.78
CA LYS A 44 11.53 -16.60 5.47
C LYS A 44 11.24 -15.14 5.17
N LEU A 45 10.04 -14.84 4.69
CA LEU A 45 9.59 -13.48 4.48
C LEU A 45 9.47 -12.77 5.84
N PRO A 46 9.89 -11.49 5.92
CA PRO A 46 9.70 -10.70 7.14
C PRO A 46 8.22 -10.61 7.53
N SER A 47 7.93 -10.52 8.84
CA SER A 47 6.55 -10.49 9.36
C SER A 47 5.63 -9.47 8.65
N PRO A 48 6.05 -8.21 8.43
CA PRO A 48 5.16 -7.23 7.78
C PRO A 48 4.80 -7.62 6.34
N ILE A 49 5.72 -8.28 5.62
CA ILE A 49 5.46 -8.76 4.26
C ILE A 49 4.46 -9.92 4.29
N ARG A 50 4.60 -10.84 5.25
CA ARG A 50 3.60 -11.92 5.44
C ARG A 50 2.22 -11.32 5.75
N ASP A 51 2.16 -10.34 6.65
CA ASP A 51 0.91 -9.69 7.05
C ASP A 51 0.25 -8.99 5.84
N ILE A 52 1.01 -8.30 5.01
CA ILE A 52 0.52 -7.69 3.76
C ILE A 52 -0.05 -8.75 2.82
N TYR A 53 0.68 -9.83 2.53
CA TYR A 53 0.17 -10.88 1.64
C TYR A 53 -1.11 -11.54 2.16
N ARG A 54 -1.27 -11.64 3.49
CA ARG A 54 -2.46 -12.24 4.12
C ARG A 54 -3.67 -11.33 4.17
N HIS A 55 -3.48 -10.02 4.18
CA HIS A 55 -4.55 -9.10 4.52
C HIS A 55 -4.86 -8.06 3.45
N MET A 56 -3.88 -7.67 2.63
CA MET A 56 -4.02 -6.59 1.64
C MET A 56 -3.41 -6.91 0.27
N ALA A 57 -3.04 -8.16 -0.02
CA ALA A 57 -2.44 -8.51 -1.31
C ALA A 57 -3.37 -8.27 -2.49
N ASP A 58 -4.64 -8.66 -2.38
CA ASP A 58 -5.62 -8.39 -3.44
C ASP A 58 -5.68 -6.91 -3.81
N LEU A 59 -5.73 -6.00 -2.83
CA LEU A 59 -5.67 -4.56 -3.05
C LEU A 59 -4.36 -4.15 -3.72
N LEU A 60 -3.22 -4.46 -3.11
CA LEU A 60 -1.94 -3.93 -3.59
C LEU A 60 -1.48 -4.54 -4.92
N VAL A 61 -1.78 -5.81 -5.18
CA VAL A 61 -1.50 -6.43 -6.48
C VAL A 61 -2.41 -5.81 -7.54
N THR A 62 -3.70 -5.62 -7.26
CA THR A 62 -4.61 -4.96 -8.23
C THR A 62 -4.19 -3.51 -8.52
N SER A 63 -3.69 -2.79 -7.51
CA SER A 63 -3.12 -1.45 -7.68
C SER A 63 -1.73 -1.43 -8.32
N GLY A 64 -1.10 -2.58 -8.59
CA GLY A 64 0.25 -2.63 -9.14
C GLY A 64 1.37 -2.24 -8.17
N TYR A 65 1.11 -2.18 -6.86
CA TYR A 65 2.10 -1.81 -5.83
C TYR A 65 2.75 -3.01 -5.14
N LEU A 66 2.26 -4.22 -5.36
CA LEU A 66 2.80 -5.45 -4.80
C LEU A 66 2.92 -6.50 -5.88
N ARG A 67 4.10 -7.13 -5.96
CA ARG A 67 4.34 -8.28 -6.83
C ARG A 67 3.58 -9.50 -6.29
N PRO A 68 2.85 -10.24 -7.14
CA PRO A 68 2.21 -11.49 -6.73
C PRO A 68 3.21 -12.47 -6.09
N LEU A 69 2.75 -13.22 -5.09
CA LEU A 69 3.60 -14.13 -4.32
C LEU A 69 4.28 -15.20 -5.19
N GLU A 70 3.60 -15.63 -6.25
CA GLU A 70 4.05 -16.60 -7.24
C GLU A 70 5.22 -16.08 -8.08
N LEU A 71 5.26 -14.76 -8.29
CA LEU A 71 6.21 -14.05 -9.14
C LEU A 71 7.37 -13.44 -8.35
N LEU A 72 7.37 -13.50 -7.02
CA LEU A 72 8.54 -13.16 -6.24
C LEU A 72 9.77 -13.94 -6.72
N HIS A 73 10.88 -13.24 -6.95
CA HIS A 73 12.14 -13.82 -7.35
C HIS A 73 13.31 -13.01 -6.79
N TRP A 74 14.49 -13.64 -6.74
CA TRP A 74 15.71 -12.95 -6.36
C TRP A 74 16.35 -12.32 -7.59
N GLU A 75 16.85 -11.09 -7.47
CA GLU A 75 17.78 -10.48 -8.42
C GLU A 75 19.14 -10.38 -7.73
N GLY A 76 20.02 -11.34 -8.02
CA GLY A 76 21.29 -11.51 -7.32
C GLY A 76 21.10 -11.78 -5.83
N ARG A 77 21.17 -10.72 -5.00
CA ARG A 77 21.01 -10.79 -3.54
C ARG A 77 19.81 -9.99 -3.03
N TYR A 78 18.94 -9.49 -3.90
CA TYR A 78 17.83 -8.62 -3.53
C TYR A 78 16.51 -9.29 -3.91
N LEU A 79 15.52 -9.17 -3.03
CA LEU A 79 14.19 -9.73 -3.20
C LEU A 79 13.21 -8.55 -3.21
N GLY A 80 12.66 -8.27 -4.39
CA GLY A 80 11.69 -7.20 -4.61
C GLY A 80 10.28 -7.63 -4.23
N PHE A 81 9.55 -6.76 -3.56
CA PHE A 81 8.15 -6.99 -3.20
C PHE A 81 7.24 -5.92 -3.79
N PHE A 82 7.65 -4.66 -3.70
CA PHE A 82 6.82 -3.53 -4.02
C PHE A 82 7.26 -2.84 -5.29
N LEU A 83 6.35 -2.09 -5.90
CA LEU A 83 6.67 -1.08 -6.90
C LEU A 83 6.43 0.31 -6.32
N ALA A 84 7.39 1.22 -6.53
CA ALA A 84 7.31 2.59 -6.07
C ALA A 84 6.21 3.36 -6.83
N PRO A 85 5.26 4.01 -6.12
CA PRO A 85 4.23 4.81 -6.78
C PRO A 85 4.84 5.92 -7.65
N GLY A 86 4.46 5.95 -8.93
CA GLY A 86 4.87 6.97 -9.90
C GLY A 86 6.30 6.87 -10.45
N GLU A 87 7.16 6.03 -9.87
CA GLU A 87 8.58 5.92 -10.25
C GLU A 87 8.93 4.57 -10.89
N GLY A 88 8.13 3.53 -10.65
CA GLY A 88 8.29 2.21 -11.30
C GLY A 88 9.44 1.37 -10.74
N ASP A 89 10.26 1.92 -9.84
CA ASP A 89 11.34 1.20 -9.17
C ASP A 89 10.81 0.05 -8.31
N ILE A 90 11.55 -1.06 -8.31
CA ILE A 90 11.32 -2.19 -7.43
C ILE A 90 11.88 -1.87 -6.05
N ILE A 91 11.07 -2.11 -5.02
CA ILE A 91 11.47 -1.92 -3.62
C ILE A 91 11.44 -3.26 -2.89
N GLY A 92 12.52 -3.54 -2.16
CA GLY A 92 12.68 -4.82 -1.49
C GLY A 92 13.82 -4.88 -0.48
N ILE A 93 14.22 -6.10 -0.15
CA ILE A 93 15.22 -6.37 0.89
C ILE A 93 16.47 -7.04 0.32
N LYS A 94 17.57 -6.89 1.06
CA LYS A 94 18.82 -7.60 0.78
C LYS A 94 18.93 -8.89 1.57
N LYS A 95 19.37 -9.97 0.91
CA LYS A 95 19.64 -11.27 1.51
C LYS A 95 20.62 -11.15 2.69
N GLY A 96 20.23 -11.72 3.82
CA GLY A 96 21.03 -11.72 5.06
C GLY A 96 21.00 -10.40 5.83
N SER A 97 20.27 -9.38 5.36
CA SER A 97 20.01 -8.18 6.15
C SER A 97 18.96 -8.48 7.22
N SER A 98 19.28 -8.16 8.47
CA SER A 98 18.34 -8.27 9.61
C SER A 98 17.73 -6.93 10.01
N SER A 99 18.15 -5.82 9.40
CA SER A 99 17.72 -4.46 9.78
C SER A 99 16.30 -4.13 9.30
N GLY A 100 15.81 -4.82 8.27
CA GLY A 100 14.58 -4.41 7.60
C GLY A 100 14.75 -3.20 6.69
N ASP A 101 16.00 -2.85 6.37
CA ASP A 101 16.33 -1.80 5.41
C ASP A 101 15.73 -2.12 4.05
N LEU A 102 15.15 -1.08 3.43
CA LEU A 102 14.66 -1.13 2.06
C LEU A 102 15.73 -0.69 1.06
N TYR A 103 15.67 -1.30 -0.11
CA TYR A 103 16.49 -0.99 -1.27
C TYR A 103 15.58 -0.79 -2.47
N ALA A 104 15.91 0.17 -3.32
CA ALA A 104 15.25 0.45 -4.58
C ALA A 104 16.18 0.16 -5.76
N TRP A 105 15.64 -0.36 -6.86
CA TRP A 105 16.34 -0.56 -8.12
C TRP A 105 15.35 -0.71 -9.29
N GLU A 106 15.82 -0.39 -10.49
CA GLU A 106 15.12 -0.69 -11.74
C GLU A 106 15.22 -2.21 -12.04
N GLU A 107 14.09 -2.85 -12.33
CA GLU A 107 14.03 -4.28 -12.63
C GLU A 107 14.94 -4.63 -13.82
N ASN A 108 15.82 -5.61 -13.66
CA ASN A 108 16.76 -5.98 -14.70
C ASN A 108 16.14 -6.99 -15.67
N ASP A 109 15.13 -6.52 -16.40
CA ASP A 109 14.48 -7.25 -17.48
C ASP A 109 15.03 -6.81 -18.85
N PRO A 110 16.18 -7.35 -19.31
CA PRO A 110 16.83 -6.90 -20.54
C PRO A 110 16.04 -7.18 -21.82
N LYS A 111 15.02 -8.04 -21.74
CA LYS A 111 14.16 -8.36 -22.88
C LYS A 111 12.85 -7.60 -22.87
N ASP A 112 12.50 -6.98 -21.74
CA ASP A 112 11.24 -6.28 -21.55
C ASP A 112 10.03 -7.17 -21.89
N ILE A 113 10.02 -8.38 -21.30
CA ILE A 113 8.97 -9.41 -21.49
C ILE A 113 8.45 -9.99 -20.17
N ALA A 114 8.98 -9.56 -19.02
CA ALA A 114 8.52 -10.03 -17.71
C ALA A 114 7.03 -9.74 -17.52
N TRP A 115 6.60 -8.56 -17.99
CA TRP A 115 5.20 -8.11 -17.99
C TRP A 115 4.27 -9.05 -18.77
N GLU A 116 4.73 -9.71 -19.83
CA GLU A 116 3.90 -10.67 -20.59
C GLU A 116 3.43 -11.83 -19.70
N TYR A 117 4.30 -12.32 -18.81
CA TYR A 117 3.94 -13.39 -17.89
C TYR A 117 3.09 -12.90 -16.70
N GLU A 118 3.20 -11.61 -16.37
CA GLU A 118 2.37 -10.97 -15.35
C GLU A 118 0.93 -10.84 -15.85
N ASP A 119 0.76 -10.41 -17.10
CA ASP A 119 -0.53 -10.36 -17.80
C ASP A 119 -1.13 -11.76 -17.96
N GLU A 120 -0.35 -12.75 -18.42
CA GLU A 120 -0.81 -14.15 -18.52
C GLU A 120 -1.28 -14.71 -17.16
N LEU A 121 -0.60 -14.34 -16.06
CA LEU A 121 -1.04 -14.74 -14.72
C LEU A 121 -2.33 -14.03 -14.31
N ALA A 122 -2.43 -12.73 -14.57
CA ALA A 122 -3.61 -11.94 -14.24
C ALA A 122 -4.85 -12.46 -14.97
N ASP A 123 -4.75 -12.74 -16.26
CA ASP A 123 -5.82 -13.30 -17.09
C ASP A 123 -6.25 -14.67 -16.55
N ALA A 124 -5.29 -15.57 -16.27
CA ALA A 124 -5.59 -16.89 -15.73
C ALA A 124 -6.23 -16.81 -14.32
N CYS A 125 -5.86 -15.80 -13.51
CA CYS A 125 -6.52 -15.50 -12.24
C CYS A 125 -7.96 -15.06 -12.40
N GLU A 126 -8.23 -14.17 -13.36
CA GLU A 126 -9.58 -13.69 -13.67
C GLU A 126 -10.50 -14.80 -14.22
N GLU A 127 -9.97 -15.68 -15.06
CA GLU A 127 -10.70 -16.81 -15.65
C GLU A 127 -10.85 -18.01 -14.70
N GLY A 128 -10.11 -18.04 -13.60
CA GLY A 128 -10.02 -19.21 -12.73
C GLY A 128 -9.29 -20.40 -13.36
N ASP A 129 -8.41 -20.15 -14.33
CA ASP A 129 -7.60 -21.16 -15.03
C ASP A 129 -6.34 -21.53 -14.22
N GLU A 130 -6.45 -22.59 -13.41
CA GLU A 130 -5.33 -23.10 -12.63
C GLU A 130 -4.17 -23.66 -13.48
N GLU A 131 -4.43 -24.16 -14.69
CA GLU A 131 -3.37 -24.65 -15.59
C GLU A 131 -2.61 -23.47 -16.19
N GLY A 132 -3.33 -22.44 -16.65
CA GLY A 132 -2.78 -21.18 -17.14
C GLY A 132 -1.89 -20.51 -16.09
N LYS A 133 -2.36 -20.39 -14.85
CA LYS A 133 -1.57 -19.86 -13.72
C LYS A 133 -0.25 -20.59 -13.56
N GLN A 134 -0.30 -21.92 -13.49
CA GLN A 134 0.90 -22.74 -13.31
C GLN A 134 1.89 -22.57 -14.47
N LYS A 135 1.38 -22.46 -15.69
CA LYS A 135 2.20 -22.26 -16.89
C LYS A 135 2.87 -20.89 -16.90
N ALA A 136 2.14 -19.81 -16.65
CA ALA A 136 2.66 -18.44 -16.58
C ALA A 136 3.74 -18.33 -15.50
N VAL A 137 3.45 -18.81 -14.29
CA VAL A 137 4.38 -18.83 -13.16
C VAL A 137 5.65 -19.64 -13.46
N ALA A 138 5.51 -20.82 -14.07
CA ALA A 138 6.66 -21.64 -14.44
C ALA A 138 7.52 -20.98 -15.52
N ALA A 139 6.90 -20.32 -16.50
CA ALA A 139 7.60 -19.58 -17.55
C ALA A 139 8.39 -18.40 -16.96
N TYR A 140 7.75 -17.59 -16.13
CA TYR A 140 8.37 -16.47 -15.41
C TYR A 140 9.54 -16.93 -14.53
N GLN A 141 9.36 -17.98 -13.72
CA GLN A 141 10.43 -18.50 -12.86
C GLN A 141 11.61 -19.04 -13.69
N LYS A 142 11.33 -19.70 -14.81
CA LYS A 142 12.37 -20.17 -15.74
C LYS A 142 13.10 -19.01 -16.40
N TYR A 143 12.41 -17.91 -16.70
CA TYR A 143 12.99 -16.69 -17.24
C TYR A 143 14.01 -16.08 -16.26
N TRP A 144 13.58 -15.75 -15.04
CA TRP A 144 14.43 -15.14 -14.02
C TRP A 144 15.54 -16.05 -13.52
N LYS A 145 15.31 -17.37 -13.47
CA LYS A 145 16.39 -18.33 -13.14
C LYS A 145 17.52 -18.29 -14.16
N LYS A 146 17.23 -18.05 -15.46
CA LYS A 146 18.27 -17.93 -16.49
C LYS A 146 19.04 -16.62 -16.35
N LEU A 147 18.34 -15.51 -16.06
CA LEU A 147 18.96 -14.20 -15.87
C LEU A 147 19.88 -14.14 -14.64
N ASN A 148 19.57 -14.88 -13.58
CA ASN A 148 20.37 -14.94 -12.35
C ASN A 148 21.63 -15.82 -12.42
N ILE A 149 21.88 -16.52 -13.53
CA ILE A 149 23.15 -17.24 -13.75
C ILE A 149 24.23 -16.18 -14.02
N PRO A 150 25.44 -16.24 -13.42
CA PRO A 150 26.27 -15.08 -13.15
C PRO A 150 26.43 -14.13 -14.34
N LEU A 151 25.70 -13.00 -14.25
CA LEU A 151 25.86 -11.72 -14.95
C LEU A 151 26.02 -11.82 -16.47
N ILE A 152 24.98 -12.28 -17.18
CA ILE A 152 24.86 -11.99 -18.63
C ILE A 152 24.50 -10.51 -18.85
N HIS A 153 23.93 -9.81 -17.85
CA HIS A 153 23.42 -8.44 -17.98
C HIS A 153 23.89 -7.50 -16.86
N ALA A 154 23.69 -6.20 -17.09
CA ALA A 154 24.26 -5.05 -16.38
C ALA A 154 24.18 -5.13 -14.84
N PRO A 155 25.10 -4.46 -14.12
CA PRO A 155 24.99 -4.36 -12.66
C PRO A 155 23.69 -3.69 -12.27
N LEU A 156 22.99 -4.25 -11.28
CA LEU A 156 21.82 -3.64 -10.68
C LEU A 156 22.22 -2.29 -10.06
N ASN A 157 21.57 -1.21 -10.48
CA ASN A 157 21.72 0.12 -9.87
C ASN A 157 20.89 0.17 -8.59
N ILE A 158 21.45 -0.37 -7.51
CA ILE A 158 20.75 -0.54 -6.24
C ILE A 158 21.11 0.59 -5.29
N HIS A 159 20.08 1.22 -4.75
CA HIS A 159 20.20 2.29 -3.77
C HIS A 159 19.47 1.89 -2.49
N LYS A 160 20.10 2.16 -1.33
CA LYS A 160 19.44 1.97 -0.05
C LYS A 160 18.55 3.19 0.22
N LEU A 161 17.33 2.96 0.66
CA LEU A 161 16.43 4.04 1.06
C LEU A 161 16.84 4.54 2.46
N GLU A 162 17.38 5.76 2.54
CA GLU A 162 17.84 6.34 3.81
C GLU A 162 17.20 7.70 4.14
N HIS A 163 16.82 8.51 3.14
CA HIS A 163 16.45 9.92 3.33
C HIS A 163 15.36 10.46 2.38
N GLU A 164 14.50 9.61 1.82
CA GLU A 164 13.41 10.12 1.00
C GLU A 164 12.27 10.68 1.87
N PRO A 165 11.94 11.98 1.75
CA PRO A 165 10.97 12.63 2.64
C PRO A 165 9.53 12.17 2.38
N ARG A 166 9.27 11.42 1.30
CA ARG A 166 7.92 11.05 0.85
C ARG A 166 7.36 9.83 1.59
N PHE A 167 8.19 8.92 2.09
CA PHE A 167 7.75 7.66 2.68
C PHE A 167 8.76 7.13 3.72
N ASN A 168 8.26 6.38 4.70
CA ASN A 168 9.11 5.76 5.70
C ASN A 168 9.94 4.62 5.08
N HIS A 169 11.22 4.52 5.42
CA HIS A 169 12.18 3.56 4.85
C HIS A 169 12.22 2.21 5.58
N ALA A 170 11.48 2.08 6.68
CA ALA A 170 11.29 0.80 7.35
C ALA A 170 10.23 -0.03 6.61
N LEU A 171 10.52 -1.32 6.44
CA LEU A 171 9.68 -2.27 5.70
C LEU A 171 8.20 -2.30 6.13
N ASP A 172 7.95 -2.26 7.43
CA ASP A 172 6.61 -2.24 8.03
C ASP A 172 5.87 -0.93 7.73
N ALA A 173 6.54 0.19 7.94
CA ALA A 173 5.98 1.52 7.70
C ALA A 173 5.72 1.77 6.21
N TYR A 174 6.64 1.36 5.32
CA TYR A 174 6.46 1.47 3.87
C TYR A 174 5.27 0.64 3.37
N GLY A 175 5.14 -0.59 3.88
CA GLY A 175 4.00 -1.43 3.59
C GLY A 175 2.67 -0.80 4.00
N LEU A 176 2.59 -0.20 5.20
CA LEU A 176 1.41 0.55 5.63
C LEU A 176 1.16 1.78 4.75
N PHE A 177 2.22 2.48 4.34
CA PHE A 177 2.10 3.61 3.42
C PHE A 177 1.44 3.20 2.11
N LEU A 178 1.90 2.12 1.48
CA LEU A 178 1.34 1.64 0.22
C LEU A 178 -0.13 1.26 0.34
N VAL A 179 -0.52 0.64 1.46
CA VAL A 179 -1.92 0.28 1.69
C VAL A 179 -2.79 1.52 1.82
N ILE A 180 -2.37 2.50 2.62
CA ILE A 180 -3.11 3.77 2.77
C ILE A 180 -3.19 4.49 1.42
N HIS A 181 -2.08 4.51 0.67
CA HIS A 181 -1.99 5.12 -0.65
C HIS A 181 -2.94 4.45 -1.65
N ALA A 182 -2.94 3.12 -1.73
CA ALA A 182 -3.81 2.37 -2.62
C ALA A 182 -5.30 2.59 -2.33
N ILE A 183 -5.71 2.57 -1.05
CA ILE A 183 -7.10 2.87 -0.68
C ILE A 183 -7.48 4.27 -1.18
N ARG A 184 -6.63 5.26 -0.92
CA ARG A 184 -6.88 6.64 -1.33
C ARG A 184 -6.98 6.78 -2.85
N GLU A 185 -6.04 6.19 -3.59
CA GLU A 185 -6.00 6.26 -5.05
C GLU A 185 -7.28 5.70 -5.68
N TRP A 186 -7.76 4.55 -5.20
CA TRP A 186 -9.01 3.97 -5.71
C TRP A 186 -10.22 4.88 -5.49
N GLU A 187 -10.34 5.50 -4.32
CA GLU A 187 -11.42 6.45 -4.01
C GLU A 187 -11.30 7.74 -4.87
N GLU A 188 -10.07 8.23 -5.10
CA GLU A 188 -9.79 9.38 -5.98
C GLU A 188 -9.95 9.07 -7.47
N MET A 189 -9.85 7.82 -7.90
CA MET A 189 -10.10 7.46 -9.29
C MET A 189 -11.60 7.24 -9.58
N SER A 190 -12.38 6.85 -8.57
CA SER A 190 -13.79 6.47 -8.73
C SER A 190 -14.79 7.54 -8.27
N TRP A 191 -14.34 8.68 -7.76
CA TRP A 191 -15.24 9.69 -7.18
C TRP A 191 -16.32 10.22 -8.14
N HIS A 192 -16.00 10.37 -9.43
CA HIS A 192 -16.95 10.87 -10.44
C HIS A 192 -18.11 9.91 -10.67
N GLU A 193 -17.91 8.62 -10.43
CA GLU A 193 -18.92 7.59 -10.66
C GLU A 193 -20.00 7.62 -9.58
N HIS A 194 -19.75 8.31 -8.46
CA HIS A 194 -20.52 8.19 -7.23
C HIS A 194 -20.69 9.52 -6.47
N ALA A 195 -21.14 10.56 -7.16
CA ALA A 195 -21.33 11.92 -6.61
C ALA A 195 -22.28 12.02 -5.39
N ASP A 196 -23.07 10.98 -5.10
CA ASP A 196 -23.96 10.91 -3.93
C ASP A 196 -23.43 9.99 -2.81
N ASP A 197 -22.26 9.37 -2.97
CA ASP A 197 -21.72 8.42 -2.00
C ASP A 197 -21.06 9.15 -0.82
N ARG A 198 -21.74 9.12 0.33
CA ARG A 198 -21.28 9.75 1.56
C ARG A 198 -20.40 8.84 2.42
N THR A 199 -19.92 7.72 1.87
CA THR A 199 -18.91 6.89 2.54
C THR A 199 -17.48 7.34 2.30
N CYS A 200 -17.25 8.18 1.29
CA CYS A 200 -15.97 8.83 1.03
C CYS A 200 -16.16 10.34 0.89
N LEU A 201 -15.38 11.11 1.64
CA LEU A 201 -15.47 12.56 1.68
C LEU A 201 -14.09 13.19 1.58
N PHE A 202 -14.03 14.33 0.90
CA PHE A 202 -12.80 15.08 0.65
C PHE A 202 -12.89 16.47 1.25
N SER A 203 -11.77 16.98 1.75
CA SER A 203 -11.62 18.38 2.11
C SER A 203 -10.58 19.06 1.23
N ASP A 204 -10.89 20.25 0.74
CA ASP A 204 -9.99 21.02 -0.13
C ASP A 204 -8.69 21.45 0.56
N PHE A 205 -7.61 21.42 -0.20
CA PHE A 205 -6.32 21.98 0.19
C PHE A 205 -6.16 23.43 -0.31
N PHE A 206 -5.99 24.38 0.61
CA PHE A 206 -5.71 25.79 0.31
C PHE A 206 -4.33 26.19 0.84
N PRO A 207 -3.25 26.08 0.04
CA PRO A 207 -1.86 26.24 0.50
C PRO A 207 -1.61 27.57 1.23
N ALA A 208 -2.22 28.66 0.75
CA ALA A 208 -2.05 30.00 1.33
C ALA A 208 -2.58 30.15 2.78
N LYS A 209 -3.34 29.18 3.28
CA LYS A 209 -3.98 29.22 4.61
C LYS A 209 -3.33 28.29 5.63
N PHE A 210 -2.39 27.43 5.22
CA PHE A 210 -1.88 26.36 6.08
C PHE A 210 -0.46 26.64 6.54
N SER A 211 -0.25 26.55 7.86
CA SER A 211 1.06 26.61 8.52
C SER A 211 1.25 25.37 9.40
N MET A 212 2.48 25.11 9.85
CA MET A 212 2.71 24.03 10.83
C MET A 212 1.86 24.22 12.10
N GLU A 213 1.69 25.46 12.56
CA GLU A 213 0.81 25.77 13.71
C GLU A 213 -0.66 25.44 13.44
N TYR A 214 -1.12 25.58 12.20
CA TYR A 214 -2.48 25.20 11.81
C TYR A 214 -2.67 23.69 11.94
N PHE A 215 -1.75 22.89 11.37
CA PHE A 215 -1.82 21.43 11.47
C PHE A 215 -1.62 20.93 12.91
N GLN A 216 -0.79 21.60 13.71
CA GLN A 216 -0.66 21.31 15.13
C GLN A 216 -1.99 21.52 15.88
N LYS A 217 -2.72 22.60 15.58
CA LYS A 217 -4.05 22.84 16.16
C LYS A 217 -5.06 21.78 15.74
N ILE A 218 -4.99 21.28 14.50
CA ILE A 218 -5.83 20.15 14.06
C ILE A 218 -5.48 18.91 14.87
N ALA A 219 -4.18 18.55 14.95
CA ALA A 219 -3.71 17.40 15.72
C ALA A 219 -4.21 17.44 17.17
N ASP A 220 -4.20 18.63 17.78
CA ASP A 220 -4.71 18.85 19.14
C ASP A 220 -6.22 18.72 19.29
N ARG A 221 -7.01 19.01 18.24
CA ARG A 221 -8.48 18.94 18.29
C ARG A 221 -9.01 17.56 17.94
N ILE A 222 -8.39 16.87 17.00
CA ILE A 222 -8.85 15.54 16.56
C ILE A 222 -8.56 14.47 17.60
N LYS A 223 -7.54 14.63 18.45
CA LYS A 223 -7.09 13.59 19.41
C LYS A 223 -8.17 13.09 20.39
N ASP A 224 -9.21 13.89 20.63
CA ASP A 224 -10.32 13.52 21.51
C ASP A 224 -11.23 12.44 20.91
N ASP A 225 -11.25 12.32 19.59
CA ASP A 225 -12.12 11.39 18.85
C ASP A 225 -11.37 10.46 17.91
N PHE A 226 -10.21 10.88 17.43
CA PHE A 226 -9.38 10.17 16.48
C PHE A 226 -8.05 9.78 17.12
N LYS A 227 -7.69 8.51 16.96
CA LYS A 227 -6.39 7.98 17.38
C LYS A 227 -5.55 7.66 16.16
N PRO A 228 -4.22 7.84 16.20
CA PRO A 228 -3.34 7.33 15.15
C PRO A 228 -3.67 5.87 14.83
N LEU A 229 -3.55 5.49 13.56
CA LEU A 229 -3.84 4.13 13.10
C LEU A 229 -3.02 3.06 13.87
N SER A 230 -1.78 3.40 14.20
CA SER A 230 -0.82 2.54 14.88
C SER A 230 -0.47 3.09 16.27
N ASP A 231 -0.27 2.19 17.23
CA ASP A 231 0.32 2.55 18.53
C ASP A 231 1.84 2.84 18.41
N HIS A 232 2.46 2.37 17.32
CA HIS A 232 3.83 2.70 16.90
C HIS A 232 3.80 3.90 15.95
N LEU A 233 3.87 5.12 16.50
CA LEU A 233 3.72 6.37 15.75
C LEU A 233 4.76 6.55 14.65
N GLU A 234 5.94 5.96 14.81
CA GLU A 234 6.98 5.97 13.77
C GLU A 234 6.50 5.35 12.46
N LEU A 235 5.55 4.41 12.48
CA LEU A 235 5.06 3.72 11.28
C LEU A 235 4.21 4.60 10.37
N THR A 236 3.56 5.62 10.91
CA THR A 236 2.68 6.54 10.18
C THR A 236 3.17 7.98 10.25
N SER A 237 4.39 8.20 10.74
CA SER A 237 5.01 9.51 10.89
C SER A 237 5.42 10.07 9.54
N LEU A 238 5.23 11.38 9.39
CA LEU A 238 5.63 12.18 8.23
C LEU A 238 6.81 13.10 8.59
N GLY A 239 7.75 12.58 9.39
CA GLY A 239 8.89 13.33 9.90
C GLY A 239 8.46 14.42 10.88
N ASP A 240 8.86 15.66 10.61
CA ASP A 240 8.57 16.84 11.44
C ASP A 240 7.14 17.37 11.27
N PHE A 241 6.31 16.74 10.43
CA PHE A 241 4.94 17.17 10.21
C PHE A 241 4.05 16.84 11.43
N PRO A 242 3.18 17.76 11.91
CA PRO A 242 2.39 17.56 13.13
C PRO A 242 1.36 16.43 13.10
N LEU A 243 0.99 15.95 11.90
CA LEU A 243 -0.04 14.93 11.72
C LEU A 243 0.58 13.59 11.30
N GLN A 244 -0.17 12.52 11.57
CA GLN A 244 0.08 11.16 11.09
C GLN A 244 -0.62 10.94 9.76
N MET A 245 -0.17 9.93 9.01
CA MET A 245 -0.78 9.56 7.73
C MET A 245 -2.27 9.20 7.83
N ALA A 246 -2.66 8.53 8.93
CA ALA A 246 -4.04 8.07 9.11
C ALA A 246 -4.41 7.99 10.59
N TYR A 247 -5.69 8.26 10.84
CA TYR A 247 -6.32 8.18 12.16
C TYR A 247 -7.64 7.43 12.10
N VAL A 248 -7.93 6.67 13.15
CA VAL A 248 -9.15 5.88 13.29
C VAL A 248 -10.02 6.54 14.35
N HIS A 249 -11.30 6.75 14.04
CA HIS A 249 -12.26 7.25 15.02
C HIS A 249 -12.39 6.26 16.19
N LYS A 250 -12.62 6.74 17.41
CA LYS A 250 -12.66 5.91 18.64
C LYS A 250 -13.72 4.79 18.60
N ASN A 251 -14.78 4.98 17.82
CA ASN A 251 -15.81 3.97 17.58
C ASN A 251 -15.53 3.08 16.36
N GLN A 252 -14.39 3.28 15.69
CA GLN A 252 -13.98 2.63 14.44
C GLN A 252 -14.99 2.77 13.30
N GLU A 253 -15.76 3.84 13.28
CA GLU A 253 -16.77 4.11 12.25
C GLU A 253 -16.23 4.94 11.08
N ALA A 254 -15.11 5.65 11.31
CA ALA A 254 -14.46 6.51 10.32
C ALA A 254 -12.94 6.37 10.36
N LEU A 255 -12.32 6.51 9.20
CA LEU A 255 -10.89 6.63 8.98
C LEU A 255 -10.62 8.01 8.38
N LEU A 256 -9.81 8.82 9.06
CA LEU A 256 -9.32 10.11 8.57
C LEU A 256 -7.92 9.90 8.03
N VAL A 257 -7.75 10.08 6.72
CA VAL A 257 -6.49 9.92 6.00
C VAL A 257 -5.99 11.30 5.57
N LEU A 258 -4.70 11.57 5.78
CA LEU A 258 -4.08 12.77 5.24
C LEU A 258 -4.01 12.66 3.71
N GLY A 259 -4.54 13.64 3.00
CA GLY A 259 -4.55 13.68 1.54
C GLY A 259 -3.21 14.10 0.93
N GLN A 260 -3.17 14.13 -0.41
CA GLN A 260 -2.18 14.90 -1.15
C GLN A 260 -2.92 15.97 -1.97
N GLU A 261 -2.24 17.09 -2.26
CA GLU A 261 -2.81 18.18 -3.03
C GLU A 261 -3.52 17.67 -4.31
N PRO A 262 -4.78 18.09 -4.57
CA PRO A 262 -5.50 19.19 -3.92
C PRO A 262 -6.37 18.78 -2.70
N VAL A 263 -6.22 17.57 -2.15
CA VAL A 263 -6.93 17.10 -0.94
C VAL A 263 -6.10 17.34 0.31
N CYS A 264 -6.71 17.96 1.32
CA CYS A 264 -6.10 18.06 2.65
C CYS A 264 -6.36 16.80 3.48
N PHE A 265 -7.60 16.33 3.53
CA PHE A 265 -8.02 15.10 4.19
C PHE A 265 -9.04 14.35 3.35
N MET A 266 -8.93 13.02 3.41
CA MET A 266 -9.95 12.09 2.98
C MET A 266 -10.57 11.44 4.23
N VAL A 267 -11.88 11.31 4.26
CA VAL A 267 -12.61 10.60 5.32
C VAL A 267 -13.37 9.45 4.70
N LEU A 268 -13.07 8.24 5.19
CA LEU A 268 -13.77 7.02 4.81
C LEU A 268 -14.63 6.55 5.97
N THR A 269 -15.89 6.22 5.70
CA THR A 269 -16.82 5.70 6.71
C THR A 269 -17.38 4.35 6.28
N LYS A 270 -17.73 3.50 7.25
CA LYS A 270 -18.30 2.17 6.95
C LYS A 270 -19.74 2.22 6.42
N THR A 271 -20.41 3.32 6.69
CA THR A 271 -21.80 3.64 6.29
C THR A 271 -21.89 5.13 6.05
N ASP A 272 -22.91 5.60 5.34
CA ASP A 272 -23.14 7.02 5.06
C ASP A 272 -22.86 7.91 6.27
N ALA A 273 -21.98 8.90 6.08
CA ALA A 273 -21.66 9.85 7.13
C ALA A 273 -22.91 10.61 7.59
N LYS A 274 -23.20 10.55 8.89
CA LYS A 274 -24.31 11.29 9.52
C LYS A 274 -23.91 12.74 9.79
N GLY A 275 -24.91 13.63 9.89
CA GLY A 275 -24.72 15.06 10.17
C GLY A 275 -23.78 15.33 11.35
N ASP A 276 -23.98 14.63 12.48
CA ASP A 276 -23.17 14.80 13.68
C ASP A 276 -21.67 14.52 13.47
N LEU A 277 -21.31 13.55 12.63
CA LEU A 277 -19.90 13.23 12.34
C LEU A 277 -19.27 14.32 11.46
N LEU A 278 -20.01 14.79 10.46
CA LEU A 278 -19.57 15.84 9.54
C LEU A 278 -19.38 17.19 10.24
N GLU A 279 -20.36 17.60 11.04
CA GLU A 279 -20.29 18.84 11.83
C GLU A 279 -19.08 18.82 12.74
N LYS A 280 -18.86 17.70 13.43
CA LYS A 280 -17.74 17.53 14.34
C LYS A 280 -16.37 17.52 13.64
N LEU A 281 -16.28 16.83 12.49
CA LEU A 281 -15.07 16.85 11.66
C LEU A 281 -14.75 18.28 11.21
N GLN A 282 -15.76 19.02 10.75
CA GLN A 282 -15.59 20.42 10.34
C GLN A 282 -15.18 21.32 11.51
N GLU A 283 -15.71 21.12 12.71
CA GLU A 283 -15.29 21.86 13.91
C GLU A 283 -13.83 21.56 14.29
N GLN A 284 -13.43 20.30 14.20
CA GLN A 284 -12.09 19.85 14.59
C GLN A 284 -11.01 20.26 13.59
N THR A 285 -11.27 20.10 12.28
CA THR A 285 -10.30 20.41 11.23
C THR A 285 -10.40 21.87 10.76
N GLY A 286 -11.56 22.50 10.92
CA GLY A 286 -11.86 23.81 10.32
C GLY A 286 -12.05 23.75 8.81
N LEU A 287 -12.27 22.56 8.23
CA LEU A 287 -12.41 22.32 6.80
C LEU A 287 -13.80 21.78 6.48
N ALA A 288 -14.34 22.21 5.34
CA ALA A 288 -15.55 21.62 4.80
C ALA A 288 -15.21 20.27 4.14
N PHE A 289 -16.12 19.30 4.30
CA PHE A 289 -16.04 18.00 3.66
C PHE A 289 -17.16 17.87 2.64
N HIS A 290 -16.84 17.38 1.46
CA HIS A 290 -17.77 17.20 0.34
C HIS A 290 -17.56 15.84 -0.34
N VAL A 291 -18.52 15.45 -1.18
CA VAL A 291 -18.42 14.24 -2.00
C VAL A 291 -17.85 14.65 -3.36
N GLY A 292 -16.80 13.97 -3.80
CA GLY A 292 -16.14 14.26 -5.08
C GLY A 292 -15.11 15.40 -5.02
N PHE A 293 -14.78 15.97 -6.18
CA PHE A 293 -13.96 17.19 -6.34
C PHE A 293 -14.69 18.25 -7.17
#